data_AF-A0A7S1WSB4-F1
#
_entry.id   AF-A0A7S1WSB4-F1
#
_cell.length_a   1.000
_cell.length_b   1.000
_cell.length_c   1.000
_cell.angle_alpha   90.00
_cell.angle_beta   90.00
_cell.angle_gamma   90.00
#
_symmetry.space_group_name_H-M   'P 1'
#
loop_
_entity.id
_entity.type
_entity.pdbx_description
1 polymer ?
#
loop_
_entity_poly.entity_id
_entity_poly.type
_entity_poly.pdbx_seq_one_letter_code
_entity_poly.pdbx_strand_id
1 'polypeptide(L)'
;KMFAKAHGLVDAYGGFLNSVSWVCLALTFLQLEACLPSYDKLQRGAKRRALWPARPTLSLLARFFDFVGKCAQSPHHVSVAKGEARASNTVTWSGKVAAKLFVEHPTKPGHNVAISLTPDGWAKTAALCASARARLDASLREPSPDGAIAGDSCDAAIDWLLKGDGNVASEADEDNQECLDTPAKRRRLDSESAGGASAADDQAARGSGPASRYSFRECASCGTVHRTFIPAHKGSYCPECRRSGRRGRGGRGKPSW
;
A
#
# COMPACT_ATOMS: atom_id res chain seq x y z
N LYS A 1 4.42 6.21 -6.19
CA LYS A 1 4.47 7.60 -6.69
C LYS A 1 5.59 7.82 -7.69
N MET A 2 6.86 7.63 -7.30
CA MET A 2 8.01 7.76 -8.23
C MET A 2 7.80 6.94 -9.51
N PHE A 3 7.49 5.65 -9.38
CA PHE A 3 7.06 4.81 -10.50
C PHE A 3 5.97 5.45 -11.37
N ALA A 4 4.87 5.88 -10.77
CA ALA A 4 3.79 6.46 -11.54
C ALA A 4 4.22 7.73 -12.30
N LYS A 5 5.08 8.58 -11.72
CA LYS A 5 5.62 9.75 -12.42
C LYS A 5 6.56 9.35 -13.56
N ALA A 6 7.54 8.50 -13.29
CA ALA A 6 8.55 8.06 -14.24
C ALA A 6 7.95 7.39 -15.49
N HIS A 7 6.78 6.77 -15.36
CA HIS A 7 6.07 6.11 -16.45
C HIS A 7 4.89 6.92 -17.02
N GLY A 8 4.76 8.21 -16.68
CA GLY A 8 3.69 9.07 -17.19
C GLY A 8 2.28 8.60 -16.81
N LEU A 9 2.12 8.08 -15.59
CA LEU A 9 0.87 7.57 -15.01
C LEU A 9 0.28 8.53 -13.96
N VAL A 10 0.82 9.74 -13.84
CA VAL A 10 0.32 10.81 -12.97
C VAL A 10 -0.01 12.03 -13.82
N ASP A 11 -1.19 12.00 -14.42
CA ASP A 11 -1.70 13.11 -15.23
C ASP A 11 -3.22 13.05 -15.25
N ALA A 12 -3.86 13.95 -14.49
CA ALA A 12 -5.32 14.00 -14.46
C ALA A 12 -5.91 14.51 -15.77
N TYR A 13 -5.20 15.35 -16.52
CA TYR A 13 -5.70 15.94 -17.75
C TYR A 13 -5.57 14.96 -18.93
N GLY A 14 -4.48 14.19 -18.99
CA GLY A 14 -4.26 13.14 -19.98
C GLY A 14 -5.01 11.83 -19.73
N GLY A 15 -5.95 11.81 -18.77
CA GLY A 15 -6.79 10.65 -18.52
C GLY A 15 -6.17 9.56 -17.64
N PHE A 16 -5.17 9.91 -16.83
CA PHE A 16 -4.53 9.02 -15.86
C PHE A 16 -4.97 9.34 -14.41
N LEU A 17 -4.43 8.57 -13.46
CA LEU A 17 -4.67 8.79 -12.05
C LEU A 17 -3.91 10.04 -11.56
N ASN A 18 -4.57 10.89 -10.79
CA ASN A 18 -3.86 11.92 -10.04
C ASN A 18 -3.07 11.33 -8.85
N SER A 19 -2.21 12.17 -8.25
CA SER A 19 -1.38 11.78 -7.10
C SER A 19 -2.19 11.33 -5.88
N VAL A 20 -3.39 11.86 -5.66
CA VAL A 20 -4.25 11.51 -4.52
C VAL A 20 -4.83 10.10 -4.70
N SER A 21 -5.32 9.78 -5.89
CA SER A 21 -5.84 8.45 -6.24
C SER A 21 -4.80 7.35 -6.02
N TRP A 22 -3.54 7.59 -6.42
CA TRP A 22 -2.43 6.67 -6.15
C TRP A 22 -2.19 6.46 -4.65
N VAL A 23 -2.28 7.51 -3.83
CA VAL A 23 -2.16 7.39 -2.36
C VAL A 23 -3.32 6.57 -1.80
N CYS A 24 -4.55 6.82 -2.23
CA CYS A 24 -5.72 6.09 -1.78
C CYS A 24 -5.65 4.59 -2.13
N LEU A 25 -5.16 4.25 -3.33
CA LEU A 25 -4.90 2.85 -3.72
C LEU A 25 -3.87 2.20 -2.78
N ALA A 26 -2.74 2.88 -2.53
CA ALA A 26 -1.69 2.35 -1.65
C ALA A 26 -2.17 2.18 -0.20
N LEU A 27 -2.91 3.16 0.34
CA LEU A 27 -3.48 3.07 1.68
C LEU A 27 -4.48 1.92 1.79
N THR A 28 -5.36 1.75 0.80
CA THR A 28 -6.34 0.67 0.79
C THR A 28 -5.65 -0.69 0.69
N PHE A 29 -4.64 -0.83 -0.18
CA PHE A 29 -3.83 -2.05 -0.24
C PHE A 29 -3.19 -2.39 1.12
N LEU A 30 -2.57 -1.41 1.79
CA LEU A 30 -1.99 -1.62 3.10
C LEU A 30 -3.04 -1.97 4.18
N GLN A 31 -4.28 -1.48 4.03
CA GLN A 31 -5.39 -1.86 4.91
C GLN A 31 -5.82 -3.32 4.69
N LEU A 32 -5.87 -3.76 3.42
CA LEU A 32 -6.18 -5.15 3.06
C LEU A 32 -5.07 -6.13 3.51
N GLU A 33 -3.82 -5.68 3.48
CA GLU A 33 -2.65 -6.40 4.01
C GLU A 33 -2.52 -6.33 5.54
N ALA A 34 -3.55 -5.84 6.24
CA ALA A 34 -3.59 -5.65 7.69
C ALA A 34 -2.41 -4.82 8.27
N CYS A 35 -1.74 -4.04 7.42
CA CYS A 35 -0.64 -3.15 7.81
C CYS A 35 -1.17 -1.89 8.48
N LEU A 36 -2.35 -1.41 8.04
CA LEU A 36 -3.02 -0.21 8.54
C LEU A 36 -4.47 -0.52 8.92
N PRO A 37 -5.04 0.11 9.97
CA PRO A 37 -6.48 0.09 10.20
C PRO A 37 -7.21 0.94 9.14
N SER A 38 -8.48 0.62 8.91
CA SER A 38 -9.37 1.49 8.12
C SER A 38 -9.61 2.82 8.82
N TYR A 39 -9.92 3.87 8.06
CA TYR A 39 -10.18 5.19 8.63
C TYR A 39 -11.39 5.16 9.58
N ASP A 40 -12.45 4.41 9.26
CA ASP A 40 -13.62 4.23 10.14
C ASP A 40 -13.26 3.56 11.48
N LYS A 41 -12.26 2.67 11.49
CA LYS A 41 -11.76 2.07 12.74
C LYS A 41 -10.98 3.11 13.55
N LEU A 42 -10.17 3.93 12.89
CA LEU A 42 -9.44 5.02 13.53
C LEU A 42 -10.37 6.06 14.16
N GLN A 43 -11.44 6.46 13.45
CA GLN A 43 -12.44 7.39 13.98
C GLN A 43 -13.16 6.85 15.22
N ARG A 44 -13.39 5.53 15.29
CA ARG A 44 -13.98 4.85 16.46
C ARG A 44 -13.00 4.62 17.62
N GLY A 45 -11.84 5.28 17.61
CA GLY A 45 -10.88 5.21 18.69
C GLY A 45 -10.05 3.93 18.71
N ALA A 46 -9.91 3.23 17.58
CA ALA A 46 -8.95 2.13 17.48
C ALA A 46 -7.56 2.65 17.89
N LYS A 47 -6.99 2.08 18.95
CA LYS A 47 -5.70 2.51 19.49
C LYS A 47 -4.62 2.36 18.41
N ARG A 48 -3.77 3.38 18.26
CA ARG A 48 -2.59 3.39 17.35
C ARG A 48 -1.64 2.18 17.50
N ARG A 49 -1.78 1.39 18.57
CA ARG A 49 -0.91 0.26 18.94
C ARG A 49 -1.00 -0.97 18.02
N ALA A 50 -1.80 -0.94 16.96
CA ALA A 50 -1.91 -2.04 15.99
C ALA A 50 -1.44 -1.66 14.56
N LEU A 51 -0.66 -0.59 14.41
CA LEU A 51 0.08 -0.38 13.16
C LEU A 51 1.19 -1.43 13.11
N TRP A 52 1.01 -2.45 12.27
CA TRP A 52 2.08 -3.40 12.04
C TRP A 52 3.23 -2.65 11.38
N PRO A 53 4.47 -2.80 11.86
CA PRO A 53 5.63 -2.28 11.16
C PRO A 53 5.76 -3.06 9.84
N ALA A 54 5.03 -2.61 8.82
CA ALA A 54 5.25 -3.03 7.45
C ALA A 54 6.58 -2.42 7.04
N ARG A 55 7.65 -3.23 7.05
CA ARG A 55 8.87 -2.82 6.37
C ARG A 55 8.53 -2.77 4.88
N PRO A 56 8.75 -1.64 4.19
CA PRO A 56 8.60 -1.62 2.75
C PRO A 56 9.61 -2.61 2.16
N THR A 57 9.11 -3.66 1.52
CA THR A 57 9.91 -4.66 0.80
C THR A 57 9.55 -4.64 -0.67
N LEU A 58 10.45 -5.11 -1.53
CA LEU A 58 10.16 -5.30 -2.95
C LEU A 58 9.01 -6.29 -3.16
N SER A 59 8.92 -7.33 -2.32
CA SER A 59 7.80 -8.27 -2.26
C SER A 59 6.46 -7.56 -1.98
N LEU A 60 6.41 -6.62 -1.03
CA LEU A 60 5.20 -5.83 -0.77
C LEU A 60 4.84 -4.92 -1.95
N LEU A 61 5.83 -4.34 -2.61
CA LEU A 61 5.63 -3.50 -3.80
C LEU A 61 5.13 -4.32 -5.01
N ALA A 62 5.66 -5.52 -5.23
CA ALA A 62 5.19 -6.44 -6.27
C ALA A 62 3.72 -6.84 -6.04
N ARG A 63 3.34 -7.10 -4.79
CA ARG A 63 1.94 -7.37 -4.41
C ARG A 63 1.04 -6.16 -4.59
N PHE A 64 1.53 -4.94 -4.36
CA PHE A 64 0.79 -3.73 -4.66
C PHE A 64 0.50 -3.59 -6.17
N PHE A 65 1.47 -3.89 -7.04
CA PHE A 65 1.24 -3.88 -8.48
C PHE A 65 0.25 -4.96 -8.93
N ASP A 66 0.30 -6.16 -8.33
CA ASP A 66 -0.72 -7.20 -8.54
C ASP A 66 -2.12 -6.73 -8.12
N PHE A 67 -2.23 -6.05 -6.97
CA PHE A 67 -3.48 -5.46 -6.51
C PHE A 67 -4.06 -4.48 -7.53
N VAL A 68 -3.24 -3.56 -8.07
CA VAL A 68 -3.67 -2.62 -9.12
C VAL A 68 -4.14 -3.38 -10.37
N GLY A 69 -3.40 -4.42 -10.79
CA GLY A 69 -3.78 -5.27 -11.92
C GLY A 69 -5.14 -5.97 -11.72
N LYS A 70 -5.42 -6.48 -10.52
CA LYS A 70 -6.72 -7.08 -10.18
C LYS A 70 -7.86 -6.06 -10.24
N CYS A 71 -7.63 -4.84 -9.75
CA CYS A 71 -8.60 -3.75 -9.87
C CYS A 71 -8.86 -3.32 -11.32
N ALA A 72 -8.01 -3.71 -12.29
CA ALA A 72 -8.20 -3.40 -13.70
C ALA A 72 -8.99 -4.45 -14.48
N GLN A 73 -9.19 -5.65 -13.93
CA GLN A 73 -9.89 -6.74 -14.61
C GLN A 73 -11.40 -6.50 -14.75
N SER A 74 -11.97 -5.72 -13.82
CA SER A 74 -13.39 -5.34 -13.82
C SER A 74 -13.52 -3.93 -13.26
N PRO A 75 -14.66 -3.25 -13.46
CA PRO A 75 -15.02 -2.09 -12.65
C PRO A 75 -14.80 -2.40 -11.17
N HIS A 76 -14.15 -1.48 -10.46
CA HIS A 76 -13.72 -1.72 -9.08
C HIS A 76 -13.99 -0.49 -8.21
N HIS A 77 -14.44 -0.73 -6.99
CA HIS A 77 -14.66 0.27 -5.95
C HIS A 77 -13.61 0.10 -4.85
N VAL A 78 -12.86 1.17 -4.58
CA VAL A 78 -11.79 1.23 -3.58
C VAL A 78 -12.15 2.32 -2.56
N SER A 79 -12.18 1.98 -1.28
CA SER A 79 -12.50 2.93 -0.21
C SER A 79 -11.50 2.82 0.94
N VAL A 80 -10.74 3.90 1.15
CA VAL A 80 -9.83 4.06 2.30
C VAL A 80 -10.61 4.16 3.61
N ALA A 81 -11.83 4.71 3.54
CA ALA A 81 -12.71 4.90 4.69
C ALA A 81 -12.98 3.54 5.37
N LYS A 82 -13.44 2.60 4.53
CA LYS A 82 -13.82 1.25 4.93
C LYS A 82 -12.65 0.27 4.92
N GLY A 83 -11.57 0.58 4.20
CA GLY A 83 -10.47 -0.35 3.94
C GLY A 83 -10.89 -1.52 3.08
N GLU A 84 -11.69 -1.25 2.05
CA GLU A 84 -12.24 -2.25 1.15
C GLU A 84 -11.85 -1.98 -0.31
N ALA A 85 -11.65 -3.06 -1.06
CA ALA A 85 -11.60 -3.05 -2.51
C ALA A 85 -12.51 -4.19 -3.01
N ARG A 86 -13.50 -3.86 -3.84
CA ARG A 86 -14.46 -4.83 -4.37
C ARG A 86 -14.79 -4.55 -5.82
N ALA A 87 -15.02 -5.60 -6.60
CA ALA A 87 -15.58 -5.47 -7.93
C ALA A 87 -16.96 -4.79 -7.85
N SER A 88 -17.23 -3.88 -8.78
CA SER A 88 -18.52 -3.23 -8.95
C SER A 88 -19.22 -3.73 -10.20
N ASN A 89 -20.54 -3.51 -10.27
CA ASN A 89 -21.31 -3.83 -11.45
C ASN A 89 -20.81 -3.02 -12.66
N THR A 90 -20.91 -3.60 -13.86
CA THR A 90 -20.53 -2.94 -15.11
C THR A 90 -21.43 -1.76 -15.47
N VAL A 91 -22.65 -1.76 -14.93
CA VAL A 91 -23.66 -0.73 -15.16
C VAL A 91 -24.11 -0.19 -13.81
N THR A 92 -24.22 1.14 -13.71
CA THR A 92 -24.76 1.82 -12.53
C THR A 92 -26.27 1.57 -12.41
N TRP A 93 -26.85 1.89 -11.26
CA TRP A 93 -28.31 1.81 -11.06
C TRP A 93 -29.10 2.66 -12.08
N SER A 94 -28.47 3.68 -12.65
CA SER A 94 -29.05 4.57 -13.67
C SER A 94 -28.85 4.09 -15.11
N GLY A 95 -28.35 2.86 -15.33
CA GLY A 95 -28.13 2.31 -16.66
C GLY A 95 -26.87 2.81 -17.36
N LYS A 96 -26.03 3.63 -16.71
CA LYS A 96 -24.79 4.15 -17.29
C LYS A 96 -23.63 3.18 -17.08
N VAL A 97 -22.66 3.17 -17.99
CA VAL A 97 -21.43 2.40 -17.81
C VAL A 97 -20.71 2.85 -16.54
N ALA A 98 -20.38 1.91 -15.66
CA ALA A 98 -19.65 2.20 -14.44
C ALA A 98 -18.21 2.62 -14.74
N ALA A 99 -17.67 3.51 -13.90
CA ALA A 99 -16.26 3.88 -13.97
C ALA A 99 -15.38 2.63 -13.81
N LYS A 100 -14.31 2.52 -14.61
CA LYS A 100 -13.37 1.40 -14.53
C LYS A 100 -12.73 1.29 -13.14
N LEU A 101 -12.44 2.44 -12.54
CA LEU A 101 -12.01 2.54 -11.16
C LEU A 101 -12.78 3.66 -10.45
N PHE A 102 -13.38 3.33 -9.33
CA PHE A 102 -13.98 4.28 -8.40
C PHE A 102 -13.15 4.28 -7.12
N VAL A 103 -12.43 5.38 -6.87
CA VAL A 103 -11.68 5.58 -5.63
C VAL A 103 -12.46 6.56 -4.77
N GLU A 104 -13.05 6.09 -3.69
CA GLU A 104 -13.89 6.89 -2.80
C GLU A 104 -13.04 7.86 -1.97
N HIS A 105 -13.44 9.13 -1.95
CA HIS A 105 -12.84 10.14 -1.09
C HIS A 105 -13.06 9.79 0.40
N PRO A 106 -12.01 9.81 1.24
CA PRO A 106 -12.09 9.27 2.60
C PRO A 106 -13.09 9.99 3.52
N THR A 107 -13.41 11.25 3.24
CA THR A 107 -14.36 12.06 4.04
C THR A 107 -15.60 12.51 3.27
N LYS A 108 -15.74 12.13 1.99
CA LYS A 108 -16.87 12.52 1.13
C LYS A 108 -17.40 11.27 0.42
N PRO A 109 -18.27 10.49 1.08
CA PRO A 109 -18.82 9.27 0.51
C PRO A 109 -19.45 9.52 -0.86
N GLY A 110 -19.24 8.60 -1.80
CA GLY A 110 -19.75 8.74 -3.17
C GLY A 110 -18.99 9.72 -4.08
N HIS A 111 -17.95 10.40 -3.59
CA HIS A 111 -17.08 11.21 -4.45
C HIS A 111 -15.90 10.37 -4.99
N ASN A 112 -15.79 10.24 -6.32
CA ASN A 112 -14.68 9.53 -6.97
C ASN A 112 -13.47 10.45 -7.19
N VAL A 113 -12.36 10.21 -6.50
CA VAL A 113 -11.12 10.98 -6.72
C VAL A 113 -10.38 10.59 -8.00
N ALA A 114 -10.73 9.47 -8.62
CA ALA A 114 -10.18 8.99 -9.90
C ALA A 114 -11.10 9.32 -11.08
N ILE A 115 -11.93 10.36 -10.99
CA ILE A 115 -12.92 10.71 -12.02
C ILE A 115 -12.32 11.01 -13.39
N SER A 116 -11.07 11.46 -13.44
CA SER A 116 -10.35 11.76 -14.69
C SER A 116 -9.87 10.52 -15.44
N LEU A 117 -9.86 9.35 -14.80
CA LEU A 117 -9.25 8.15 -15.36
C LEU A 117 -10.03 7.63 -16.57
N THR A 118 -9.39 7.59 -17.73
CA THR A 118 -9.97 7.02 -18.95
C THR A 118 -9.76 5.50 -19.01
N PRO A 119 -10.55 4.77 -19.80
CA PRO A 119 -10.35 3.34 -20.02
C PRO A 119 -8.94 3.02 -20.53
N ASP A 120 -8.42 3.79 -21.47
CA ASP A 120 -7.10 3.57 -22.07
C ASP A 120 -5.97 3.89 -21.09
N GLY A 121 -6.09 4.99 -20.34
CA GLY A 121 -5.16 5.35 -19.28
C GLY A 121 -5.11 4.27 -18.19
N TRP A 122 -6.25 3.67 -17.86
CA TRP A 122 -6.32 2.56 -16.90
C TRP A 122 -5.71 1.27 -17.44
N ALA A 123 -5.99 0.90 -18.68
CA ALA A 123 -5.39 -0.26 -19.33
C ALA A 123 -3.86 -0.15 -19.40
N LYS A 124 -3.34 1.02 -19.79
CA LYS A 124 -1.89 1.31 -19.79
C LYS A 124 -1.30 1.24 -18.38
N THR A 125 -1.97 1.81 -17.39
CA THR A 125 -1.55 1.72 -15.98
C THR A 125 -1.43 0.27 -15.51
N ALA A 126 -2.44 -0.56 -15.82
CA ALA A 126 -2.46 -1.97 -15.45
C ALA A 126 -1.33 -2.76 -16.13
N ALA A 127 -1.10 -2.53 -17.43
CA ALA A 127 -0.02 -3.17 -18.17
C ALA A 127 1.36 -2.83 -17.59
N LEU A 128 1.61 -1.56 -17.27
CA LEU A 128 2.87 -1.15 -16.66
C LEU A 128 3.05 -1.69 -15.24
N CYS A 129 1.98 -1.79 -14.44
CA CYS A 129 2.02 -2.46 -13.14
C CYS A 129 2.33 -3.96 -13.29
N ALA A 130 1.76 -4.64 -14.29
CA ALA A 130 2.06 -6.04 -14.56
C ALA A 130 3.54 -6.25 -14.94
N SER A 131 4.09 -5.39 -15.79
CA SER A 131 5.53 -5.40 -16.15
C SER A 131 6.42 -5.12 -14.94
N ALA A 132 6.07 -4.14 -14.12
CA ALA A 132 6.77 -3.80 -12.88
C ALA A 132 6.82 -4.99 -11.92
N ARG A 133 5.69 -5.67 -11.71
CA ARG A 133 5.62 -6.89 -10.91
C ARG A 133 6.52 -7.98 -11.49
N ALA A 134 6.45 -8.24 -12.79
CA ALA A 134 7.24 -9.31 -13.41
C ALA A 134 8.75 -9.11 -13.21
N ARG A 135 9.22 -7.87 -13.33
CA ARG A 135 10.64 -7.51 -13.07
C ARG A 135 11.03 -7.73 -11.61
N LEU A 136 10.18 -7.30 -10.67
CA LEU A 136 10.41 -7.54 -9.24
C LEU A 136 10.39 -9.04 -8.90
N ASP A 137 9.44 -9.80 -9.43
CA ASP A 137 9.33 -11.23 -9.19
C ASP A 137 10.54 -12.00 -9.77
N ALA A 138 11.08 -11.58 -10.92
CA ALA A 138 12.32 -12.13 -11.48
C ALA A 138 13.51 -11.86 -10.55
N SER A 139 13.70 -10.60 -10.14
CA SER A 139 14.80 -10.18 -9.26
C SER A 139 14.77 -10.88 -7.89
N LEU A 140 13.57 -11.20 -7.39
CA LEU A 140 13.38 -11.91 -6.12
C LEU A 140 13.60 -13.43 -6.21
N ARG A 141 13.54 -14.00 -7.42
CA ARG A 141 13.63 -15.46 -7.63
C ARG A 141 15.03 -15.94 -7.97
N GLU A 142 15.88 -15.10 -8.54
CA GLU A 142 17.22 -15.51 -8.98
C GLU A 142 18.08 -15.93 -7.77
N PRO A 143 18.33 -17.24 -7.60
CA PRO A 143 19.30 -17.69 -6.63
C PRO A 143 20.67 -17.37 -7.21
N SER A 144 21.42 -16.50 -6.55
CA SER A 144 22.77 -16.20 -6.99
C SER A 144 23.60 -17.48 -7.05
N PRO A 145 24.22 -17.80 -8.21
CA PRO A 145 24.98 -19.04 -8.38
C PRO A 145 26.16 -19.14 -7.41
N ASP A 146 26.69 -18.00 -6.95
CA ASP A 146 27.85 -17.94 -6.05
C ASP A 146 27.46 -17.73 -4.57
N GLY A 147 26.17 -17.69 -4.24
CA GLY A 147 25.70 -17.28 -2.91
C GLY A 147 25.97 -15.81 -2.57
N ALA A 148 26.59 -15.06 -3.48
CA ALA A 148 26.74 -13.61 -3.41
C ALA A 148 25.37 -12.93 -3.57
N ILE A 149 25.11 -11.87 -2.82
CA ILE A 149 23.77 -11.27 -2.75
C ILE A 149 23.33 -10.80 -4.15
N ALA A 150 22.08 -11.11 -4.54
CA ALA A 150 21.42 -10.74 -5.80
C ALA A 150 21.20 -9.21 -5.99
N GLY A 151 22.14 -8.39 -5.53
CA GLY A 151 22.04 -6.93 -5.47
C GLY A 151 21.85 -6.31 -6.85
N ASP A 152 22.67 -6.71 -7.83
CA ASP A 152 22.69 -6.08 -9.15
C ASP A 152 21.36 -6.23 -9.91
N SER A 153 20.71 -7.39 -9.81
CA SER A 153 19.40 -7.67 -10.42
C SER A 153 18.29 -6.81 -9.77
N CYS A 154 18.31 -6.70 -8.43
CA CYS A 154 17.37 -5.87 -7.69
C CYS A 154 17.57 -4.38 -7.98
N ASP A 155 18.81 -3.91 -8.04
CA ASP A 155 19.14 -2.51 -8.31
C ASP A 155 18.70 -2.11 -9.71
N ALA A 156 18.89 -2.98 -10.72
CA ALA A 156 18.40 -2.74 -12.07
C ALA A 156 16.86 -2.65 -12.14
N ALA A 157 16.15 -3.51 -11.41
CA ALA A 157 14.70 -3.45 -11.34
C ALA A 157 14.20 -2.18 -10.63
N ILE A 158 14.85 -1.78 -9.53
CA ILE A 158 14.55 -0.53 -8.83
C ILE A 158 14.84 0.67 -9.74
N ASP A 159 15.97 0.68 -10.45
CA ASP A 159 16.35 1.78 -11.33
C ASP A 159 15.31 1.98 -12.44
N TRP A 160 14.88 0.88 -13.07
CA TRP A 160 13.80 0.91 -14.06
C TRP A 160 12.49 1.44 -13.47
N LEU A 161 12.10 1.01 -12.26
CA LEU A 161 10.90 1.52 -11.60
C LEU A 161 10.97 3.02 -11.29
N LEU A 162 12.16 3.58 -11.10
CA LEU A 162 12.34 4.97 -10.71
C LEU A 162 12.57 5.90 -11.91
N LYS A 163 13.10 5.39 -13.02
CA LYS A 163 13.47 6.18 -14.20
C LYS A 163 12.65 5.86 -15.45
N GLY A 164 11.90 4.77 -15.45
CA GLY A 164 11.25 4.23 -16.64
C GLY A 164 12.27 3.75 -17.68
N ASP A 165 11.83 3.61 -18.93
CA ASP A 165 12.69 3.16 -20.05
C ASP A 165 13.67 4.27 -20.53
N GLY A 166 13.85 5.35 -19.78
CA GLY A 166 14.71 6.49 -20.15
C GLY A 166 14.20 7.32 -21.34
N ASN A 167 13.06 6.95 -21.93
CA ASN A 167 12.52 7.56 -23.14
C ASN A 167 11.44 8.62 -22.88
N VAL A 168 11.13 8.89 -21.61
CA VAL A 168 10.23 9.97 -21.22
C VAL A 168 11.13 11.18 -20.98
N ALA A 169 11.36 11.98 -22.03
CA ALA A 169 11.92 13.30 -21.89
C ALA A 169 11.07 14.04 -20.85
N SER A 170 11.66 14.32 -19.68
CA SER A 170 10.98 15.01 -18.61
C SER A 170 10.68 16.43 -19.09
N GLU A 171 9.45 16.69 -19.51
CA GLU A 171 8.89 18.02 -19.33
C GLU A 171 8.86 18.25 -17.83
N ALA A 172 9.85 19.01 -17.35
CA ALA A 172 10.00 19.29 -15.95
C ALA A 172 8.73 19.99 -15.45
N ASP A 173 8.08 19.35 -14.48
CA ASP A 173 7.04 19.92 -13.62
C ASP A 173 7.58 21.22 -12.96
N GLU A 174 7.53 22.36 -13.65
CA GLU A 174 7.70 23.70 -13.04
C GLU A 174 6.40 24.19 -12.36
N ASP A 175 5.27 23.51 -12.56
CA ASP A 175 3.94 23.99 -12.17
C ASP A 175 3.48 23.63 -10.74
N ASN A 176 4.37 23.23 -9.84
CA ASN A 176 3.99 22.97 -8.45
C ASN A 176 4.42 24.07 -7.45
N GLN A 177 4.71 25.27 -7.96
CA GLN A 177 5.15 26.43 -7.18
C GLN A 177 4.14 27.61 -7.22
N GLU A 178 2.82 27.41 -7.31
CA GLU A 178 1.91 28.56 -7.11
C GLU A 178 0.47 28.16 -6.72
N CYS A 179 0.13 28.27 -5.43
CA CYS A 179 -1.20 28.68 -4.93
C CYS A 179 -1.24 28.74 -3.39
N LEU A 180 -0.30 29.45 -2.76
CA LEU A 180 -0.40 29.81 -1.33
C LEU A 180 -0.81 31.26 -1.07
N ASP A 181 -1.05 32.07 -2.10
CA ASP A 181 -1.50 33.46 -1.92
C ASP A 181 -2.97 33.65 -2.33
N THR A 182 -3.87 33.24 -1.44
CA THR A 182 -5.18 33.90 -1.34
C THR A 182 -5.33 34.47 0.08
N PRO A 183 -5.52 35.79 0.24
CA PRO A 183 -5.71 36.39 1.56
C PRO A 183 -7.13 36.11 2.05
N ALA A 184 -7.30 35.00 2.76
CA ALA A 184 -8.53 34.74 3.50
C ALA A 184 -8.63 35.71 4.69
N LYS A 185 -9.59 36.64 4.58
CA LYS A 185 -10.13 37.48 5.67
C LYS A 185 -10.29 36.66 6.95
N ARG A 186 -9.37 36.84 7.91
CA ARG A 186 -9.54 36.42 9.30
C ARG A 186 -10.60 37.29 9.94
N ARG A 187 -11.81 36.76 10.12
CA ARG A 187 -12.78 37.28 11.08
C ARG A 187 -12.28 36.90 12.48
N ARG A 188 -11.92 37.92 13.27
CA ARG A 188 -11.70 37.80 14.72
C ARG A 188 -12.97 37.24 15.36
N LEU A 189 -12.81 36.18 16.15
CA LEU A 189 -13.72 35.84 17.23
C LEU A 189 -12.94 36.13 18.50
N ASP A 190 -13.33 37.20 19.17
CA ASP A 190 -12.90 37.54 20.50
C ASP A 190 -13.50 36.51 21.46
N SER A 191 -12.68 35.96 22.35
CA SER A 191 -13.13 35.13 23.47
C SER A 191 -12.19 35.40 24.63
N GLU A 192 -12.57 36.41 25.42
CA GLU A 192 -12.08 36.61 26.77
C GLU A 192 -12.79 35.61 27.69
N SER A 193 -12.02 34.86 28.48
CA SER A 193 -12.25 34.75 29.93
C SER A 193 -11.14 33.93 30.58
N ALA A 194 -10.35 34.68 31.34
CA ALA A 194 -9.70 34.37 32.61
C ALA A 194 -9.82 32.96 33.21
N GLY A 195 -8.68 32.47 33.71
CA GLY A 195 -8.63 32.01 35.10
C GLY A 195 -7.82 30.75 35.36
N GLY A 196 -6.76 30.89 36.15
CA GLY A 196 -6.44 29.92 37.19
C GLY A 196 -5.17 29.11 37.02
N ALA A 197 -4.16 29.46 37.82
CA ALA A 197 -2.89 28.78 38.01
C ALA A 197 -3.03 27.37 38.63
N SER A 198 -2.10 26.47 38.33
CA SER A 198 -1.13 26.00 39.34
C SER A 198 -0.03 25.15 38.70
N ALA A 199 1.19 25.38 39.17
CA ALA A 199 2.37 24.59 38.90
C ALA A 199 2.40 23.38 39.85
N ALA A 200 2.83 22.23 39.33
CA ALA A 200 3.47 21.20 40.14
C ALA A 200 4.42 20.38 39.27
N ASP A 201 5.63 20.23 39.80
CA ASP A 201 6.70 19.35 39.37
C ASP A 201 6.25 17.92 39.08
N ASP A 202 6.89 17.28 38.10
CA ASP A 202 7.39 15.91 38.31
C ASP A 202 8.45 15.54 37.26
N GLN A 203 9.71 15.61 37.69
CA GLN A 203 10.81 14.86 37.12
C GLN A 203 10.78 13.43 37.68
N ALA A 204 10.77 12.42 36.81
CA ALA A 204 11.66 11.25 36.84
C ALA A 204 11.07 10.05 36.07
N ALA A 205 11.87 9.51 35.15
CA ALA A 205 12.14 8.07 34.97
C ALA A 205 12.48 7.77 33.49
N ARG A 206 13.73 8.00 33.11
CA ARG A 206 14.34 7.38 31.92
C ARG A 206 14.63 5.91 32.25
N GLY A 207 13.63 5.06 32.04
CA GLY A 207 13.79 3.60 32.05
C GLY A 207 14.31 3.11 30.70
N SER A 208 15.59 2.73 30.65
CA SER A 208 16.20 1.93 29.59
C SER A 208 15.57 0.53 29.59
N GLY A 209 14.45 0.37 28.88
CA GLY A 209 13.79 -0.93 28.69
C GLY A 209 14.65 -1.89 27.87
N PRO A 210 14.59 -3.21 28.14
CA PRO A 210 15.37 -4.20 27.42
C PRO A 210 15.04 -4.17 25.93
N ALA A 211 16.07 -4.06 25.10
CA ALA A 211 15.97 -4.09 23.65
C ALA A 211 15.05 -5.24 23.18
N SER A 212 14.10 -4.89 22.32
CA SER A 212 13.06 -5.74 21.74
C SER A 212 13.51 -7.20 21.47
N ARG A 213 12.99 -8.16 22.25
CA ARG A 213 13.15 -9.63 22.04
C ARG A 213 12.44 -10.19 20.80
N TYR A 214 11.98 -9.33 19.90
CA TYR A 214 11.19 -9.73 18.74
C TYR A 214 11.99 -9.54 17.47
N SER A 215 12.01 -10.58 16.64
CA SER A 215 12.49 -10.49 15.25
C SER A 215 11.34 -10.62 14.27
N PHE A 216 11.39 -9.82 13.22
CA PHE A 216 10.45 -9.87 12.13
C PHE A 216 11.03 -10.73 11.02
N ARG A 217 10.30 -11.74 10.57
CA ARG A 217 10.71 -12.61 9.46
C ARG A 217 9.57 -12.74 8.46
N GLU A 218 9.91 -12.63 7.18
CA GLU A 218 8.99 -12.91 6.09
C GLU A 218 8.72 -14.42 6.02
N CYS A 219 7.45 -14.80 5.94
CA CYS A 219 7.04 -16.19 5.77
C CYS A 219 7.41 -16.63 4.36
N ALA A 220 8.28 -17.63 4.24
CA ALA A 220 8.70 -18.16 2.95
C ALA A 220 7.55 -18.72 2.10
N SER A 221 6.39 -19.05 2.70
CA SER A 221 5.24 -19.59 1.98
C SER A 221 4.26 -18.52 1.49
N CYS A 222 4.07 -17.43 2.22
CA CYS A 222 3.02 -16.44 1.89
C CYS A 222 3.54 -15.02 1.70
N GLY A 223 4.83 -14.77 1.92
CA GLY A 223 5.43 -13.42 1.80
C GLY A 223 4.98 -12.44 2.89
N THR A 224 4.18 -12.87 3.87
CA THR A 224 3.74 -12.01 4.98
C THR A 224 4.83 -11.95 6.05
N VAL A 225 5.13 -10.76 6.58
CA VAL A 225 6.10 -10.58 7.67
C VAL A 225 5.42 -10.88 9.01
N HIS A 226 5.95 -11.83 9.77
CA HIS A 226 5.43 -12.18 11.09
C HIS A 226 6.40 -11.81 12.21
N ARG A 227 5.81 -11.48 13.36
CA ARG A 227 6.55 -11.28 14.61
C ARG A 227 6.88 -12.64 15.22
N THR A 228 8.17 -12.95 15.34
CA THR A 228 8.66 -14.19 15.95
C THR A 228 9.47 -13.90 17.20
N PHE A 229 9.31 -14.74 18.21
CA PHE A 229 10.12 -14.71 19.43
C PHE A 229 11.37 -15.58 19.17
N ILE A 230 12.58 -15.02 19.32
CA ILE A 230 13.85 -15.72 19.04
C ILE A 230 14.23 -16.67 20.21
N PRO A 231 14.96 -17.79 19.94
CA PRO A 231 15.49 -18.24 18.64
C PRO A 231 14.80 -19.52 18.17
N ALA A 232 13.90 -19.42 17.20
CA ALA A 232 13.49 -20.57 16.41
C ALA A 232 14.54 -20.82 15.32
N HIS A 233 15.45 -21.77 15.55
CA HIS A 233 16.25 -22.37 14.49
C HIS A 233 15.33 -23.21 13.58
N LYS A 234 15.48 -23.07 12.25
CA LYS A 234 14.77 -23.72 11.13
C LYS A 234 13.58 -22.93 10.55
N GLY A 235 13.51 -22.90 9.21
CA GLY A 235 12.74 -21.97 8.35
C GLY A 235 11.39 -21.50 8.90
N SER A 236 11.21 -20.18 8.99
CA SER A 236 10.04 -19.56 9.62
C SER A 236 8.84 -19.52 8.68
N TYR A 237 8.13 -20.65 8.59
CA TYR A 237 6.74 -20.64 8.12
C TYR A 237 5.85 -19.99 9.19
N CYS A 238 4.91 -19.15 8.78
CA CYS A 238 3.96 -18.54 9.70
C CYS A 238 3.03 -19.59 10.34
N PRO A 239 2.38 -19.30 11.48
CA PRO A 239 1.49 -20.25 12.14
C PRO A 239 0.39 -20.81 11.23
N GLU A 240 -0.12 -19.99 10.31
CA GLU A 240 -1.16 -20.37 9.34
C GLU A 240 -0.61 -21.32 8.26
N CYS A 241 0.48 -20.95 7.60
CA CYS A 241 1.18 -21.80 6.63
C CYS A 241 1.74 -23.10 7.27
N ARG A 242 2.10 -23.06 8.55
CA ARG A 242 2.53 -24.24 9.30
C ARG A 242 1.38 -25.20 9.59
N ARG A 243 0.17 -24.68 9.83
CA ARG A 243 -1.05 -25.49 10.03
C ARG A 243 -1.50 -26.16 8.74
N SER A 244 -1.42 -25.47 7.60
CA SER A 244 -1.78 -26.07 6.30
C SER A 244 -0.85 -27.21 5.90
N GLY A 245 0.46 -27.07 6.11
CA GLY A 245 1.44 -28.13 5.81
C GLY A 245 1.27 -29.42 6.64
N ARG A 246 0.72 -29.35 7.86
CA ARG A 246 0.51 -30.54 8.71
C ARG A 246 -0.68 -31.41 8.27
N ARG A 247 -1.66 -30.85 7.56
CA ARG A 247 -2.84 -31.62 7.12
C ARG A 247 -2.56 -32.55 5.92
N GLY A 248 -1.43 -32.38 5.23
CA GLY A 248 -1.09 -33.16 4.03
C GLY A 248 -0.30 -34.45 4.23
N ARG A 249 0.13 -34.81 5.46
CA ARG A 249 1.00 -35.99 5.70
C ARG A 249 0.36 -37.15 6.46
N GLY A 250 -0.97 -37.15 6.63
CA GLY A 250 -1.68 -38.13 7.44
C GLY A 250 -2.37 -39.28 6.69
N GLY A 251 -1.97 -39.60 5.45
CA GLY A 251 -2.67 -40.58 4.62
C GLY A 251 -1.76 -41.60 3.94
N ARG A 252 -0.92 -42.32 4.68
CA ARG A 252 -0.45 -43.64 4.21
C ARG A 252 -1.56 -44.65 4.51
N GLY A 253 -2.46 -44.84 3.55
CA GLY A 253 -3.36 -45.98 3.55
C GLY A 253 -2.53 -47.26 3.62
N LYS A 254 -2.84 -48.12 4.59
CA LYS A 254 -2.38 -49.51 4.56
C LYS A 254 -3.08 -50.17 3.37
N PRO A 255 -2.37 -50.88 2.47
CA PRO A 255 -3.03 -51.73 1.50
C PRO A 255 -3.69 -52.89 2.25
N SER A 256 -5.00 -53.04 2.09
CA SER A 256 -5.71 -54.26 2.45
C SER A 256 -5.50 -55.29 1.34
N TRP A 257 -4.78 -56.36 1.68
CA TRP A 257 -4.86 -57.67 1.04
C TRP A 257 -5.17 -58.67 2.13
#